data_AF-A0A183T4U6-F1
#
_entry.id   AF-A0A183T4U6-F1
#
_cell.length_a   1.000
_cell.length_b   1.000
_cell.length_c   1.000
_cell.angle_alpha   90.00
_cell.angle_beta   90.00
_cell.angle_gamma   90.00
#
_symmetry.space_group_name_H-M   'P 1'
#
loop_
_entity.id
_entity.type
_entity.pdbx_description
1 polymer ?
#
loop_
_entity_poly.entity_id
_entity_poly.type
_entity_poly.pdbx_seq_one_letter_code
_entity_poly.pdbx_strand_id
1 'polypeptide(L)' 'MRTHLSTTFVDLKKAFDMMNRDVLLKIMQKFGCPERFTHMVRHLHDGTMARVTEYAADSEAFAVTNGEN' A
#
# COMPACT_ATOMS: atom_id res chain seq x y z
N MET A 1 40.91 17.38 -13.78
CA MET A 1 40.15 16.86 -12.63
C MET A 1 39.25 15.74 -13.11
N ARG A 2 39.46 14.49 -12.65
CA ARG A 2 38.49 13.39 -12.85
C ARG A 2 37.49 13.45 -11.72
N THR A 3 36.24 13.76 -12.02
CA THR A 3 35.13 13.64 -11.07
C THR A 3 34.75 12.16 -11.02
N HIS A 4 35.08 11.49 -9.92
CA HIS A 4 34.56 10.15 -9.65
C HIS A 4 33.09 10.29 -9.26
N LEU A 5 32.19 9.97 -10.19
CA LEU A 5 30.79 9.76 -9.87
C LEU A 5 30.64 8.38 -9.23
N SER A 6 29.94 8.35 -8.09
CA SER A 6 29.46 7.11 -7.49
C SER A 6 27.94 7.13 -7.51
N THR A 7 27.34 6.01 -7.91
CA THR A 7 25.89 5.81 -7.94
C THR A 7 25.54 4.68 -6.98
N THR A 8 24.50 4.88 -6.19
CA THR A 8 23.94 3.86 -5.29
C THR A 8 22.52 3.55 -5.72
N PHE A 9 22.20 2.26 -5.82
CA PHE A 9 20.84 1.78 -6.10
C PHE A 9 20.20 1.30 -4.80
N VAL A 10 18.99 1.77 -4.52
CA VAL A 10 18.20 1.39 -3.34
C VAL A 10 16.90 0.76 -3.84
N ASP A 11 16.62 -0.45 -3.36
CA ASP A 11 15.34 -1.12 -3.57
C ASP A 11 14.56 -1.18 -2.25
N LEU A 12 13.25 -0.94 -2.34
CA LEU A 12 12.35 -0.96 -1.20
C LEU A 12 11.54 -2.26 -1.21
N LYS A 13 11.83 -3.15 -0.26
CA LYS A 13 11.09 -4.40 -0.10
C LYS A 13 9.61 -4.11 0.10
N LYS A 14 8.75 -4.69 -0.75
CA LYS A 14 7.28 -4.57 -0.66
C LYS A 14 6.79 -3.11 -0.57
N ALA A 15 7.38 -2.21 -1.36
CA ALA A 15 7.09 -0.77 -1.30
C ALA A 15 5.58 -0.44 -1.30
N PHE A 16 4.78 -1.14 -2.11
CA PHE A 16 3.33 -0.92 -2.17
C PHE A 16 2.59 -1.45 -0.94
N ASP A 17 3.03 -2.57 -0.37
CA ASP A 17 2.36 -3.18 0.79
C ASP A 17 2.66 -2.44 2.09
N MET A 18 3.82 -1.78 2.18
CA MET A 18 4.26 -1.01 3.36
C MET A 18 3.78 0.45 3.35
N MET A 19 3.35 0.98 2.21
CA MET A 19 2.88 2.37 2.14
C MET A 19 1.62 2.54 2.99
N ASN A 20 1.68 3.49 3.93
CA ASN A 20 0.51 3.85 4.72
C ASN A 20 -0.59 4.42 3.80
N ARG A 21 -1.77 3.79 3.85
CA ARG A 21 -2.92 4.13 3.00
C ARG A 21 -3.43 5.56 3.22
N ASP A 22 -3.51 6.03 4.47
CA ASP A 22 -3.93 7.40 4.77
C ASP A 22 -2.94 8.43 4.22
N VAL A 23 -1.64 8.14 4.30
CA VAL A 23 -0.60 9.01 3.74
C VAL A 23 -0.69 9.03 2.22
N LEU A 24 -0.85 7.87 1.58
CA LEU A 24 -1.02 7.77 0.13
C LEU A 24 -2.24 8.57 -0.36
N LEU A 25 -3.39 8.44 0.32
CA LEU A 25 -4.61 9.15 -0.04
C LEU A 25 -4.46 10.67 0.06
N LYS A 26 -3.80 11.17 1.11
CA LYS A 26 -3.46 12.59 1.26
C LYS A 26 -2.53 13.09 0.15
N ILE A 27 -1.55 12.26 -0.24
CA ILE A 27 -0.64 12.58 -1.35
C ILE A 27 -1.43 12.68 -2.66
N MET A 28 -2.30 11.72 -2.96
CA MET A 28 -3.12 11.73 -4.18
C MET A 28 -3.96 13.01 -4.30
N GLN A 29 -4.60 13.45 -3.21
CA GLN A 29 -5.35 14.72 -3.19
C GLN A 29 -4.44 15.93 -3.49
N LYS A 30 -3.26 15.99 -2.87
CA LYS A 30 -2.29 17.07 -3.07
C LYS A 30 -1.83 17.18 -4.53
N PHE A 31 -1.73 16.06 -5.24
CA PHE A 31 -1.34 16.02 -6.66
C PHE A 31 -2.51 16.15 -7.63
N GLY A 32 -3.71 16.50 -7.15
CA GLY A 32 -4.86 16.84 -7.99
C GLY A 32 -5.81 15.68 -8.28
N CYS A 33 -5.70 14.56 -7.57
CA CYS A 33 -6.71 13.51 -7.62
C CYS A 33 -8.03 14.05 -7.04
N PRO A 34 -9.15 14.00 -7.77
CA PRO A 34 -10.43 14.48 -7.24
C PRO A 34 -10.83 13.73 -5.97
N GLU A 35 -11.40 14.45 -4.99
CA GLU A 35 -11.78 13.88 -3.70
C GLU A 35 -12.66 12.63 -3.83
N ARG A 36 -13.56 12.62 -4.83
CA ARG A 36 -14.43 11.48 -5.11
C ARG A 36 -13.65 10.18 -5.35
N PHE A 37 -12.50 10.24 -6.02
CA PHE A 37 -11.65 9.06 -6.22
C PHE A 37 -10.98 8.63 -4.92
N THR A 38 -10.46 9.56 -4.13
CA THR A 38 -9.86 9.21 -2.84
C THR A 38 -10.88 8.64 -1.84
N HIS A 39 -12.13 9.10 -1.88
CA HIS A 39 -13.22 8.53 -1.10
C HIS A 39 -13.57 7.10 -1.56
N MET A 40 -13.61 6.84 -2.87
CA MET A 40 -13.83 5.48 -3.39
C MET A 40 -12.71 4.53 -2.96
N VAL A 41 -11.46 4.97 -3.02
CA VAL A 41 -10.31 4.16 -2.58
C VAL A 41 -10.35 3.89 -1.08
N ARG A 42 -10.73 4.88 -0.25
CA ARG A 42 -10.98 4.66 1.18
C ARG A 42 -12.06 3.62 1.41
N HIS A 43 -13.22 3.78 0.76
CA HIS A 43 -14.33 2.85 0.94
C HIS A 43 -13.99 1.42 0.53
N LEU A 44 -13.13 1.24 -0.48
CA LEU A 44 -12.68 -0.07 -0.92
C LEU A 44 -11.74 -0.76 0.09
N HIS A 45 -11.01 0.01 0.89
CA HIS A 45 -9.94 -0.49 1.75
C HIS A 45 -10.22 -0.45 3.25
N ASP A 46 -11.04 0.49 3.70
CA ASP A 46 -11.37 0.65 5.12
C ASP A 46 -12.30 -0.49 5.56
N GLY A 47 -11.93 -1.18 6.63
CA GLY A 47 -12.71 -2.30 7.15
C GLY A 47 -12.72 -3.54 6.26
N THR A 48 -11.82 -3.64 5.27
CA THR A 48 -11.67 -4.87 4.49
C THR A 48 -11.29 -6.03 5.40
N MET A 49 -12.09 -7.08 5.36
CA MET A 49 -11.80 -8.36 6.03
C MET A 49 -11.45 -9.39 4.96
N ALA A 50 -10.37 -10.14 5.17
CA ALA A 50 -9.95 -11.22 4.29
C ALA A 50 -10.10 -12.57 4.97
N ARG A 51 -10.24 -13.61 4.16
CA ARG A 51 -10.16 -15.02 4.55
C ARG A 51 -9.21 -15.72 3.59
N VAL A 52 -8.49 -16.72 4.09
CA VAL A 52 -7.62 -17.56 3.28
C VAL A 52 -8.26 -18.94 3.18
N THR A 53 -8.42 -19.44 1.96
CA THR A 53 -8.86 -20.82 1.72
C THR A 53 -7.64 -21.68 1.45
N GLU A 54 -7.46 -22.74 2.23
CA GLU A 54 -6.40 -23.73 2.04
C GLU A 54 -7.01 -25.14 2.14
N TYR A 55 -6.74 -26.00 1.16
CA TYR A 55 -7.25 -27.39 1.10
C TYR A 55 -8.76 -27.53 1.43
N ALA A 56 -9.59 -26.66 0.85
CA ALA A 56 -11.05 -26.58 1.06
C ALA A 56 -11.52 -26.20 2.47
N ALA A 57 -10.62 -25.69 3.32
CA ALA A 57 -10.96 -25.06 4.59
C ALA A 57 -10.70 -23.54 4.54
N ASP A 58 -11.64 -22.75 5.05
CA ASP A 58 -11.49 -21.30 5.16
C ASP A 58 -10.96 -20.92 6.54
N SER A 59 -10.01 -19.99 6.59
CA SER A 59 -9.60 -19.33 7.84
C SER A 59 -10.76 -18.52 8.44
N GLU A 60 -10.61 -18.12 9.70
CA GLU A 60 -11.41 -17.02 10.24
C GLU A 60 -11.15 -15.74 9.43
N ALA A 61 -12.13 -14.83 9.43
CA ALA A 61 -11.97 -13.53 8.81
C ALA A 61 -11.05 -12.65 9.66
N PHE A 62 -10.05 -12.03 9.03
CA PHE A 62 -9.12 -11.13 9.68
C PHE A 62 -9.10 -9.77 8.96
N ALA A 63 -8.81 -8.72 9.72
CA ALA A 63 -8.68 -7.38 9.15
C ALA A 63 -7.48 -7.32 8.22
N VAL A 64 -7.68 -6.79 7.00
CA VAL A 64 -6.58 -6.53 6.07
C VAL A 64 -5.80 -5.33 6.58
N THR A 65 -4.57 -5.58 7.03
CA THR A 65 -3.61 -4.55 7.40
C THR A 65 -2.62 -4.32 6.26
N ASN A 66 -1.57 -3.56 6.52
CA ASN A 66 -0.42 -3.46 5.62
C ASN A 66 0.34 -4.78 5.60
N GLY A 67 1.11 -5.02 4.53
CA GLY A 67 1.95 -6.20 4.42
C GLY A 67 3.16 -6.06 5.32
N GLU A 68 3.03 -6.52 6.57
CA GLU A 68 4.17 -6.71 7.46
C GLU A 68 4.80 -8.09 7.23
N ASN A 69 6.01 -8.26 7.76
CA ASN A 69 6.89 -9.38 7.44
C ASN A 69 6.54 -10.63 8.23
#